data_AF-A0A535BIM3-F1
#
_entry.id   AF-A0A535BIM3-F1
#
_cell.length_a   1.000
_cell.length_b   1.000
_cell.length_c   1.000
_cell.angle_alpha   90.00
_cell.angle_beta   90.00
_cell.angle_gamma   90.00
#
_symmetry.space_group_name_H-M   'P 1'
#
loop_
_entity.id
_entity.type
_entity.pdbx_description
1 polymer ?
#
loop_
_entity_poly.entity_id
_entity_poly.type
_entity_poly.pdbx_seq_one_letter_code
_entity_poly.pdbx_strand_id
1 'polypeptide(L)'
;GAANIAGLGGPAVISNVLKGGDIIQIAATVPYFTQSLMVRPQISEIGGLRGKKVGITRFGAVTNLALRALLERNNIKDVTILQMGGLAEAMAGLSKGSVDGA
;
A
#
# COMPACT_ATOMS: atom_id res chain seq x y z
N GLY A 1 -12.44 7.81 21.21
CA GLY A 1 -11.26 8.07 22.04
C GLY A 1 -10.95 6.89 22.95
N ALA A 2 -10.37 5.81 22.40
CA ALA A 2 -9.90 4.67 23.19
C ALA A 2 -8.41 4.78 23.59
N ALA A 3 -7.65 5.68 22.96
CA ALA A 3 -6.25 5.96 23.26
C ALA A 3 -5.96 7.45 23.01
N ASN A 4 -5.13 8.05 23.87
CA ASN A 4 -4.68 9.45 23.73
C ASN A 4 -3.47 9.60 22.78
N ILE A 5 -2.70 8.52 22.58
CA ILE A 5 -1.54 8.47 21.70
C ILE A 5 -1.58 7.13 20.95
N ALA A 6 -1.32 7.15 19.65
CA ALA A 6 -1.25 5.94 18.83
C ALA A 6 -0.21 6.08 17.71
N GLY A 7 0.48 4.98 17.40
CA GLY A 7 1.27 4.86 16.19
C GLY A 7 0.37 4.55 15.00
N LEU A 8 0.25 5.47 14.05
CA LEU A 8 -0.59 5.33 12.86
C LEU A 8 0.23 5.58 11.60
N GLY A 9 -0.11 4.90 10.51
CA GLY A 9 0.41 5.25 9.19
C GLY A 9 -0.16 6.58 8.73
N GLY A 10 0.66 7.41 8.08
CA GLY A 10 0.28 8.73 7.56
C GLY A 10 -1.07 8.77 6.81
N PRO A 11 -1.39 7.83 5.90
CA PRO A 11 -2.67 7.81 5.20
C PRO A 11 -3.90 7.75 6.11
N ALA A 12 -3.80 7.04 7.25
CA ALA A 12 -4.90 6.94 8.20
C ALA A 12 -5.13 8.27 8.93
N VAL A 13 -4.05 8.99 9.26
CA VAL A 13 -4.11 10.32 9.87
C VAL A 13 -4.76 11.31 8.91
N ILE A 14 -4.26 11.36 7.67
CA ILE A 14 -4.80 12.24 6.62
C ILE A 14 -6.30 11.97 6.41
N SER A 15 -6.70 10.70 6.26
CA SER A 15 -8.12 10.35 6.05
C SER A 15 -9.00 10.75 7.24
N ASN A 16 -8.50 10.63 8.47
CA ASN A 16 -9.25 11.04 9.65
C ASN A 16 -9.48 12.56 9.68
N VAL A 17 -8.44 13.35 9.45
CA VAL A 17 -8.54 14.82 9.42
C VAL A 17 -9.47 15.28 8.30
N LEU A 18 -9.38 14.70 7.10
CA LEU A 18 -10.28 15.02 5.98
C LEU A 18 -11.75 14.70 6.28
N LYS A 19 -12.03 13.77 7.21
CA LYS A 19 -13.39 13.44 7.68
C LYS A 19 -13.84 14.31 8.86
N GLY A 20 -13.10 15.36 9.20
CA GLY A 20 -13.38 16.25 10.33
C GLY A 20 -12.97 15.67 11.69
N GLY A 21 -12.12 14.65 11.71
CA GLY A 21 -11.63 14.06 12.94
C GLY A 21 -10.59 14.93 13.66
N ASP A 22 -10.64 14.92 14.98
CA ASP A 22 -9.82 15.75 15.86
C ASP A 22 -8.56 15.00 16.35
N ILE A 23 -7.57 14.87 15.47
CA ILE A 23 -6.23 14.37 15.83
C ILE A 23 -5.16 15.26 15.21
N ILE A 24 -4.02 15.38 15.88
CA ILE A 24 -2.83 16.06 15.36
C ILE A 24 -1.65 15.10 15.26
N GLN A 25 -0.83 15.25 14.24
CA GLN A 25 0.44 14.53 14.13
C GLN A 25 1.56 15.37 14.73
N ILE A 26 2.19 14.88 15.80
CA ILE A 26 3.28 15.58 16.51
C ILE A 26 4.68 15.08 16.16
N ALA A 27 4.79 13.89 15.55
CA ALA A 27 6.05 13.28 15.15
C ALA A 27 5.87 12.43 13.89
N ALA A 28 6.90 12.36 13.07
CA ALA A 28 7.02 11.42 11.95
C ALA A 28 8.28 10.57 12.18
N THR A 29 8.13 9.27 12.39
CA THR A 29 9.26 8.37 12.65
C THR A 29 10.02 7.99 11.39
N VAL A 30 9.34 7.94 10.24
CA VAL A 30 9.95 7.66 8.92
C VAL A 30 9.27 8.53 7.86
N PRO A 31 10.00 9.42 7.16
CA PRO A 31 9.40 10.36 6.19
C PRO A 31 9.21 9.77 4.78
N TYR A 32 9.62 8.51 4.55
CA TYR A 32 9.54 7.83 3.25
C TYR A 32 8.89 6.45 3.37
N PHE A 33 8.46 5.88 2.24
CA PHE A 33 7.91 4.52 2.21
C PHE A 33 9.01 3.48 2.44
N THR A 34 8.87 2.67 3.48
CA THR A 34 9.74 1.51 3.77
C THR A 34 9.20 0.20 3.20
N GLN A 35 8.07 0.25 2.51
CA GLN A 35 7.44 -0.91 1.92
C GLN A 35 8.19 -1.30 0.65
N SER A 36 8.59 -2.56 0.56
CA SER A 36 9.10 -3.16 -0.68
C SER A 36 7.93 -3.76 -1.45
N LEU A 37 7.93 -3.59 -2.77
CA LEU A 37 7.03 -4.31 -3.66
C LEU A 37 7.70 -5.62 -4.06
N MET A 38 7.11 -6.75 -3.67
CA MET A 38 7.54 -8.07 -4.10
C MET A 38 6.74 -8.47 -5.34
N VAL A 39 7.40 -9.03 -6.34
CA VAL A 39 6.77 -9.44 -7.60
C VAL A 39 7.22 -10.83 -8.00
N ARG A 40 6.49 -11.46 -8.93
CA ARG A 40 6.94 -12.71 -9.54
C ARG A 40 8.28 -12.51 -10.28
N PRO A 41 9.17 -13.51 -10.31
CA PRO A 41 10.49 -13.41 -10.97
C PRO A 41 10.44 -13.01 -12.46
N GLN A 42 9.32 -13.32 -13.13
CA GLN A 42 9.06 -12.96 -14.53
C GLN A 42 8.79 -11.47 -14.76
N ILE A 43 8.66 -10.66 -13.70
CA ILE A 43 8.53 -9.20 -13.76
C ILE A 43 9.90 -8.62 -13.37
N SER A 44 10.76 -8.41 -14.35
CA SER A 44 12.12 -7.90 -14.17
C SER A 44 12.21 -6.37 -14.17
N GLU A 45 11.17 -5.69 -14.65
CA GLU A 45 11.10 -4.24 -14.75
C GLU A 45 9.74 -3.71 -14.35
N ILE A 46 9.69 -2.43 -13.98
CA ILE A 46 8.47 -1.79 -13.47
C ILE A 46 7.35 -1.84 -14.51
N GLY A 47 7.67 -1.67 -15.81
CA GLY A 47 6.71 -1.74 -16.92
C GLY A 47 5.94 -3.07 -17.00
N GLY A 48 6.52 -4.16 -16.51
CA GLY A 48 5.91 -5.49 -16.47
C GLY A 48 4.71 -5.61 -15.52
N LEU A 49 4.43 -4.57 -14.71
CA LEU A 49 3.25 -4.49 -13.86
C LEU A 49 1.96 -4.17 -14.63
N ARG A 50 2.05 -3.62 -15.85
CA ARG A 50 0.87 -3.28 -16.66
C ARG A 50 0.03 -4.54 -16.93
N GLY A 51 -1.27 -4.48 -16.66
CA GLY A 51 -2.19 -5.62 -16.79
C GLY A 51 -2.06 -6.68 -15.69
N LYS A 52 -1.18 -6.49 -14.70
CA LYS A 52 -0.96 -7.45 -13.60
C LYS A 52 -1.83 -7.13 -12.39
N LYS A 53 -1.94 -8.12 -11.51
CA LYS A 53 -2.66 -8.00 -10.24
C LYS A 53 -1.67 -7.77 -9.10
N VAL A 54 -1.87 -6.73 -8.29
CA VAL A 54 -1.04 -6.45 -7.11
C VAL A 54 -1.90 -6.46 -5.86
N GLY A 55 -1.52 -7.30 -4.91
CA GLY A 55 -2.14 -7.41 -3.60
C GLY A 55 -1.71 -6.27 -2.69
N ILE A 56 -2.66 -5.72 -1.94
CA ILE A 56 -2.42 -4.76 -0.87
C ILE A 56 -3.14 -5.24 0.39
N THR A 57 -2.75 -4.73 1.55
CA THR A 57 -3.42 -5.08 2.81
C THR A 57 -4.85 -4.54 2.85
N ARG A 58 -5.03 -3.23 2.66
CA ARG A 58 -6.32 -2.55 2.52
C ARG A 58 -6.24 -1.23 1.77
N PHE A 59 -7.34 -0.82 1.15
CA PHE A 59 -7.44 0.53 0.58
C PHE A 59 -7.26 1.59 1.67
N GLY A 60 -6.51 2.64 1.35
CA GLY A 60 -6.15 3.69 2.32
C GLY A 60 -5.07 3.30 3.34
N ALA A 61 -4.50 2.09 3.28
CA ALA A 61 -3.28 1.79 4.02
C ALA A 61 -2.02 2.32 3.33
N VAL A 62 -0.89 2.25 4.05
CA VAL A 62 0.44 2.62 3.54
C VAL A 62 0.81 1.84 2.28
N THR A 63 0.50 0.54 2.21
CA THR A 63 0.71 -0.30 1.01
C THR A 63 0.01 0.24 -0.22
N ASN A 64 -1.27 0.61 -0.10
CA ASN A 64 -2.04 1.19 -1.21
C ASN A 64 -1.46 2.52 -1.68
N LEU A 65 -1.07 3.40 -0.74
CA LEU A 65 -0.50 4.70 -1.10
C LEU A 65 0.88 4.54 -1.74
N ALA A 66 1.73 3.66 -1.18
CA ALA A 66 3.05 3.38 -1.73
C ALA A 66 2.98 2.81 -3.15
N LEU A 67 2.07 1.84 -3.38
CA LEU A 67 1.84 1.27 -4.71
C LEU A 67 1.38 2.34 -5.70
N ARG A 68 0.39 3.17 -5.33
CA ARG A 68 -0.12 4.24 -6.20
C ARG A 68 0.98 5.25 -6.55
N ALA A 69 1.75 5.69 -5.55
CA ALA A 69 2.87 6.60 -5.76
C ALA A 69 3.93 6.00 -6.71
N LEU A 70 4.21 4.69 -6.59
CA LEU A 70 5.10 3.98 -7.50
C LEU A 70 4.55 3.95 -8.94
N LEU A 71 3.27 3.62 -9.12
CA LEU A 71 2.64 3.56 -10.44
C LEU A 71 2.58 4.94 -11.10
N GLU A 72 2.19 5.98 -10.36
CA GLU A 72 2.11 7.36 -10.82
C GLU A 72 3.48 7.89 -11.23
N ARG A 73 4.52 7.71 -10.40
CA ARG A 73 5.88 8.16 -10.70
C ARG A 73 6.44 7.53 -11.98
N ASN A 74 6.00 6.32 -12.32
CA ASN A 74 6.46 5.59 -13.50
C ASN A 74 5.46 5.64 -14.67
N ASN A 75 4.39 6.44 -14.58
CA ASN A 75 3.32 6.54 -15.58
C ASN A 75 2.71 5.19 -15.98
N ILE A 76 2.61 4.27 -15.02
CA ILE A 76 2.03 2.94 -15.23
C ILE A 76 0.54 3.00 -14.92
N LYS A 77 -0.23 2.51 -15.88
CA LYS A 77 -1.68 2.38 -15.81
C LYS A 77 -2.04 0.90 -15.94
N ASP A 78 -3.33 0.60 -15.75
CA ASP A 78 -3.91 -0.72 -15.99
C ASP A 78 -3.38 -1.82 -15.05
N VAL A 79 -3.05 -1.47 -13.81
CA VAL A 79 -2.72 -2.44 -12.75
C VAL A 79 -3.98 -2.71 -11.94
N THR A 80 -4.32 -3.99 -11.76
CA THR A 80 -5.45 -4.39 -10.91
C THR A 80 -4.99 -4.47 -9.46
N ILE A 81 -5.58 -3.66 -8.58
CA ILE A 81 -5.24 -3.65 -7.15
C ILE A 81 -6.24 -4.52 -6.38
N LEU A 82 -5.76 -5.53 -5.65
CA LEU A 82 -6.59 -6.45 -4.87
C LEU A 82 -6.34 -6.26 -3.37
N GLN A 83 -7.40 -6.03 -2.60
CA GLN A 83 -7.32 -5.99 -1.14
C GLN A 83 -7.34 -7.42 -0.58
N MET A 84 -6.27 -7.78 0.13
CA MET A 84 -6.00 -9.14 0.61
C MET A 84 -6.30 -9.32 2.11
N GLY A 85 -6.60 -8.24 2.84
CA GLY A 85 -6.94 -8.29 4.27
C GLY A 85 -5.73 -8.12 5.20
N GLY A 86 -4.53 -8.42 4.72
CA GLY A 86 -3.29 -8.27 5.47
C GLY A 86 -2.06 -8.64 4.62
N LEU A 87 -0.87 -8.50 5.22
CA LEU A 87 0.39 -8.75 4.53
C LEU A 87 0.59 -10.26 4.29
N ALA A 88 0.24 -11.09 5.27
CA ALA A 88 0.38 -12.54 5.16
C ALA A 88 -0.49 -13.09 4.03
N GLU A 89 -1.71 -12.56 3.88
CA GLU A 89 -2.67 -12.92 2.86
C GLU A 89 -2.22 -12.44 1.47
N ALA A 90 -1.66 -11.23 1.39
CA ALA A 90 -1.08 -10.72 0.14
C ALA A 90 0.10 -11.57 -0.33
N MET A 91 1.01 -11.91 0.58
CA MET A 91 2.15 -12.79 0.31
C MET A 91 1.72 -14.20 -0.04
N ALA A 92 0.69 -14.74 0.62
CA ALA A 92 0.11 -16.03 0.25
C ALA A 92 -0.51 -15.99 -1.15
N GLY A 93 -1.16 -14.89 -1.53
CA GLY A 93 -1.67 -14.69 -2.89
C GLY A 93 -0.56 -14.64 -3.93
N LEU A 94 0.54 -13.95 -3.62
CA LEU A 94 1.73 -13.91 -4.46
C LEU A 94 2.36 -15.29 -4.63
N SER A 95 2.48 -16.06 -3.54
CA SER A 95 2.97 -17.43 -3.60
C SER A 95 2.05 -18.33 -4.45
N LYS A 96 0.73 -18.21 -4.29
CA LYS A 96 -0.25 -19.12 -4.92
C LYS A 96 -0.59 -18.84 -6.38
N GLY A 97 -0.32 -17.65 -6.92
CA GLY A 97 -0.75 -17.33 -8.29
C GLY A 97 -1.82 -16.25 -8.41
N SER A 98 -2.50 -15.90 -7.33
CA SER A 98 -3.70 -15.05 -7.41
C SER A 98 -3.38 -13.56 -7.61
N VAL A 99 -2.20 -13.13 -7.15
CA VAL A 99 -1.59 -11.83 -7.48
C VAL A 99 -0.19 -12.04 -8.05
N ASP A 100 0.24 -11.07 -8.85
CA ASP A 100 1.56 -11.01 -9.47
C ASP A 100 2.57 -10.17 -8.65
N GLY A 101 2.08 -9.37 -7.70
CA GLY A 101 2.89 -8.68 -6.70
C GLY A 101 2.16 -8.46 -5.36
N ALA A 102 2.90 -8.16 -4.30
CA ALA A 102 2.41 -7.90 -2.95
C ALA A 102 3.36 -6.98 -2.15
#